data_AF-A0A9P0M6D1-F1
#
_entry.id   AF-A0A9P0M6D1-F1
#
_cell.length_a   1.000
_cell.length_b   1.000
_cell.length_c   1.000
_cell.angle_alpha   90.00
_cell.angle_beta   90.00
_cell.angle_gamma   90.00
#
_symmetry.space_group_name_H-M   'P 1'
#
loop_
_entity.id
_entity.type
_entity.pdbx_description
1 polymer ?
#
loop_
_entity_poly.entity_id
_entity_poly.type
_entity_poly.pdbx_seq_one_letter_code
_entity_poly.pdbx_strand_id
1 'polypeptide(L)'
;MLKSKMNENEMAINLFRKQIGDKQSQISFYERHIVELQNKKDEIMNSSGGAGGDNISVGTETQLQNELIALKGSIKDLQDRLSSKDEEIIKYQTLLKVDRDKHSLAAASLQEELKAESLPSGGKA
;
A
#
# COMPACT_ATOMS: atom_id res chain seq x y z
N MET A 1 -14.30 22.74 -12.39
CA MET A 1 -13.20 22.59 -11.40
C MET A 1 -13.34 21.33 -10.54
N LEU A 2 -14.45 21.08 -9.82
CA LEU A 2 -14.55 19.91 -8.92
C LEU A 2 -14.48 18.53 -9.59
N LYS A 3 -15.11 18.33 -10.77
CA LYS A 3 -14.96 17.07 -11.53
C LYS A 3 -13.51 16.75 -11.91
N SER A 4 -12.69 17.78 -12.16
CA SER A 4 -11.24 17.59 -12.44
C SER A 4 -10.53 17.02 -11.21
N LYS A 5 -10.79 17.60 -10.02
CA LYS A 5 -10.21 17.13 -8.75
C LYS A 5 -10.65 15.72 -8.38
N MET A 6 -11.90 15.34 -8.64
CA MET A 6 -12.34 13.95 -8.44
C MET A 6 -11.55 12.98 -9.33
N ASN A 7 -11.43 13.30 -10.63
CA ASN A 7 -10.66 12.47 -11.57
C ASN A 7 -9.18 12.37 -11.18
N GLU A 8 -8.56 13.48 -10.75
CA GLU A 8 -7.16 13.50 -10.27
C GLU A 8 -6.97 12.58 -9.06
N ASN A 9 -7.87 12.65 -8.07
CA ASN A 9 -7.84 11.78 -6.89
C ASN A 9 -8.03 10.29 -7.26
N GLU A 10 -8.93 9.99 -8.20
CA GLU A 10 -9.12 8.62 -8.71
C GLU A 10 -7.87 8.08 -9.42
N MET A 11 -7.22 8.90 -10.25
CA MET A 11 -5.96 8.55 -10.91
C MET A 11 -4.85 8.30 -9.89
N ALA A 12 -4.73 9.13 -8.85
CA ALA A 12 -3.76 8.94 -7.77
C ALA A 12 -3.97 7.61 -7.03
N ILE A 13 -5.23 7.28 -6.69
CA ILE A 13 -5.57 5.99 -6.05
C ILE A 13 -5.16 4.81 -6.94
N ASN A 14 -5.44 4.86 -8.24
CA ASN A 14 -5.09 3.79 -9.17
C ASN A 14 -3.57 3.62 -9.29
N LEU A 15 -2.82 4.72 -9.32
CA LEU A 15 -1.36 4.69 -9.32
C LEU A 15 -0.81 4.04 -8.04
N PHE A 16 -1.33 4.42 -6.86
CA PHE A 16 -0.89 3.83 -5.60
C PHE A 16 -1.22 2.35 -5.50
N ARG A 17 -2.40 1.92 -5.93
CA ARG A 17 -2.77 0.49 -5.97
C ARG A 17 -1.80 -0.33 -6.83
N LYS A 18 -1.43 0.18 -8.02
CA LYS A 18 -0.43 -0.47 -8.87
C LYS A 18 0.92 -0.57 -8.14
N GLN A 19 1.39 0.54 -7.58
CA GLN A 19 2.66 0.58 -6.84
C GLN A 19 2.67 -0.31 -5.58
N ILE A 20 1.51 -0.57 -4.97
CA ILE A 20 1.35 -1.52 -3.87
C ILE A 20 1.53 -2.94 -4.38
N GLY A 21 0.84 -3.32 -5.46
CA GLY A 21 0.98 -4.65 -6.06
C GLY A 21 2.41 -4.97 -6.49
N ASP A 22 3.11 -4.00 -7.08
CA ASP A 22 4.52 -4.15 -7.46
C ASP A 22 5.43 -4.40 -6.24
N LYS A 23 5.24 -3.64 -5.15
CA LYS A 23 6.02 -3.81 -3.91
C LYS A 23 5.68 -5.09 -3.18
N GLN A 24 4.42 -5.50 -3.15
CA GLN A 24 4.01 -6.78 -2.58
C GLN A 24 4.69 -7.94 -3.30
N SER A 25 4.75 -7.89 -4.64
CA SER A 25 5.47 -8.87 -5.45
C SER A 25 6.97 -8.90 -5.11
N GLN A 26 7.58 -7.73 -4.89
CA GLN A 26 8.98 -7.62 -4.47
C GLN A 26 9.22 -8.19 -3.06
N ILE A 27 8.32 -7.94 -2.11
CA ILE A 27 8.37 -8.54 -0.77
C ILE A 27 8.32 -10.06 -0.87
N SER A 28 7.34 -10.61 -1.58
CA SER A 28 7.22 -12.07 -1.75
C SER A 28 8.41 -12.71 -2.47
N PHE A 29 9.11 -11.95 -3.31
CA PHE A 29 10.37 -12.40 -3.88
C PHE A 29 11.49 -12.48 -2.82
N TYR A 30 11.68 -11.43 -2.01
CA TYR A 30 12.69 -11.42 -0.95
C TYR A 30 12.39 -12.41 0.18
N GLU A 31 11.12 -12.63 0.53
CA GLU A 31 10.71 -13.64 1.51
C GLU A 31 11.10 -15.05 1.04
N ARG A 32 10.89 -15.38 -0.24
CA ARG A 32 11.34 -16.66 -0.82
C ARG A 32 12.86 -16.80 -0.78
N HIS A 33 13.58 -15.74 -1.15
CA HIS A 33 15.05 -15.73 -1.13
C HIS A 33 15.60 -15.92 0.29
N ILE A 34 14.97 -15.31 1.30
CA ILE A 34 15.33 -15.54 2.71
C ILE A 34 15.18 -17.01 3.10
N VAL A 35 14.07 -17.65 2.71
CA VAL A 35 13.84 -19.08 3.00
C VAL A 35 14.90 -19.95 2.31
N GLU A 36 15.25 -19.66 1.06
CA GLU A 36 16.31 -20.38 0.34
C GLU A 36 17.68 -20.24 1.02
N LEU A 37 18.05 -19.03 1.44
CA LEU A 37 19.29 -18.76 2.16
C LEU A 37 19.32 -19.45 3.54
N GLN A 38 18.18 -19.49 4.24
CA GLN A 38 18.04 -20.20 5.51
C GLN A 38 18.23 -21.71 5.34
N ASN A 39 17.56 -22.31 4.35
CA ASN A 39 17.72 -23.74 4.05
C ASN A 39 19.17 -24.06 3.69
N LYS A 40 19.82 -23.20 2.89
CA LYS A 40 21.24 -23.36 2.53
C LYS A 40 22.16 -23.25 3.75
N LYS A 41 21.86 -22.36 4.69
CA LYS A 41 22.60 -22.27 5.96
C LYS A 41 22.46 -23.57 6.75
N ASP A 42 21.24 -24.09 6.87
CA ASP A 42 20.97 -25.32 7.62
C ASP A 42 21.64 -26.55 6.99
N GLU A 43 21.68 -26.63 5.66
CA GLU A 43 22.43 -27.66 4.92
C GLU A 43 23.93 -27.63 5.25
N ILE A 44 24.54 -26.44 5.28
CA ILE A 44 25.97 -26.29 5.63
C ILE A 44 26.23 -26.71 7.07
N MET A 45 25.38 -26.32 8.02
CA MET A 45 25.50 -26.72 9.43
C MET A 45 25.37 -28.23 9.59
N ASN A 46 24.39 -28.86 8.93
CA ASN A 46 24.18 -30.31 8.99
C ASN A 46 25.28 -31.12 8.29
N SER A 47 25.95 -30.53 7.29
CA SER A 47 27.06 -31.17 6.55
C SER A 47 28.41 -31.10 7.29
N SER A 48 28.57 -30.16 8.22
CA SER A 48 29.82 -29.92 8.97
C SER A 48 30.09 -30.90 10.13
N GLY A 49 29.27 -31.94 10.32
CA GLY A 49 29.46 -32.98 11.35
C GLY A 49 30.61 -33.97 11.11
N GLY A 50 31.32 -33.87 9.97
CA GLY A 50 32.43 -34.75 9.60
C GLY A 50 33.78 -34.03 9.55
N ALA A 51 34.62 -34.29 10.56
CA ALA A 51 36.08 -34.12 10.61
C ALA A 51 36.73 -33.07 9.69
N GLY A 52 37.02 -31.88 10.23
CA GLY A 52 37.96 -30.93 9.63
C GLY A 52 37.50 -29.48 9.75
N GLY A 53 37.87 -28.83 10.85
CA GLY A 53 37.63 -27.40 11.04
C GLY A 53 38.41 -26.58 10.02
N ASP A 54 37.73 -26.12 8.97
CA ASP A 54 38.28 -25.24 7.96
C ASP A 54 37.61 -23.86 8.07
N ASN A 55 38.43 -22.81 8.11
CA ASN A 55 37.99 -21.40 8.26
C ASN A 55 37.02 -20.95 7.15
N ILE A 56 36.86 -21.76 6.10
CA ILE A 56 35.92 -21.61 4.98
C ILE A 56 34.45 -21.67 5.44
N SER A 57 34.10 -22.47 6.46
CA SER A 57 32.71 -22.59 6.93
C SER A 57 32.23 -21.31 7.63
N VAL A 58 33.08 -20.68 8.43
CA VAL A 58 32.75 -19.46 9.20
C VAL A 58 32.58 -18.24 8.27
N GLY A 59 33.42 -18.13 7.22
CA GLY A 59 33.30 -17.06 6.23
C GLY A 59 31.98 -17.13 5.44
N THR A 60 31.59 -18.34 5.03
CA THR A 60 30.35 -18.57 4.28
C THR A 60 29.11 -18.32 5.14
N GLU A 61 29.11 -18.76 6.40
CA GLU A 61 28.01 -18.50 7.34
C GLU A 61 27.83 -17.01 7.63
N THR A 62 28.93 -16.29 7.87
CA THR A 62 28.90 -14.85 8.14
C THR A 62 28.34 -14.07 6.94
N GLN A 63 28.69 -14.48 5.72
CA GLN A 63 28.18 -13.86 4.50
C GLN A 63 26.68 -14.10 4.31
N LEU A 64 26.20 -15.33 4.50
CA LEU A 64 24.76 -15.65 4.46
C LEU A 64 23.97 -14.87 5.52
N GLN A 65 24.53 -14.73 6.72
CA GLN A 65 23.90 -14.00 7.80
C GLN A 65 23.79 -12.50 7.50
N ASN A 66 24.82 -11.90 6.92
CA ASN A 66 24.79 -10.51 6.48
C ASN A 66 23.77 -10.29 5.36
N GLU A 67 23.68 -11.20 4.40
CA GLU A 67 22.68 -11.13 3.31
C GLU A 67 21.25 -11.25 3.86
N LEU A 68 21.00 -12.16 4.81
CA LEU A 68 19.72 -12.27 5.50
C LEU A 68 19.34 -11.00 6.25
N ILE A 69 20.29 -10.36 6.95
CA ILE A 69 20.04 -9.09 7.65
C ILE A 69 19.68 -7.99 6.65
N ALA A 70 20.41 -7.88 5.54
CA ALA A 70 20.15 -6.87 4.50
C ALA A 70 18.77 -7.06 3.84
N LEU A 71 18.39 -8.30 3.54
CA LEU A 71 17.08 -8.62 2.96
C LEU A 71 15.94 -8.34 3.94
N LYS A 72 16.10 -8.69 5.22
CA LYS A 72 15.12 -8.36 6.26
C LYS A 72 14.95 -6.85 6.43
N GLY A 73 16.06 -6.09 6.38
CA GLY A 73 16.01 -4.63 6.36
C GLY A 73 15.25 -4.09 5.15
N SER A 74 15.51 -4.64 3.96
CA SER A 74 14.82 -4.25 2.72
C SER A 74 13.32 -4.56 2.75
N ILE A 75 12.91 -5.70 3.32
CA ILE A 75 11.50 -6.04 3.52
C ILE A 75 10.84 -5.02 4.46
N LYS A 76 11.50 -4.68 5.57
CA LYS A 76 10.97 -3.70 6.52
C LYS A 76 10.76 -2.33 5.86
N ASP A 77 11.74 -1.84 5.12
CA ASP A 77 11.62 -0.59 4.37
C ASP A 77 10.45 -0.63 3.36
N LEU A 78 10.26 -1.77 2.67
CA LEU A 78 9.14 -1.94 1.75
C LEU A 78 7.79 -1.97 2.47
N GLN A 79 7.71 -2.60 3.64
CA GLN A 79 6.52 -2.63 4.48
C GLN A 79 6.15 -1.24 4.99
N ASP A 80 7.12 -0.46 5.47
CA ASP A 80 6.90 0.91 5.93
C ASP A 80 6.41 1.81 4.79
N ARG A 81 6.98 1.65 3.57
CA ARG A 81 6.53 2.36 2.36
C ARG A 81 5.14 1.92 1.88
N LEU A 82 4.75 0.67 2.12
CA LEU A 82 3.39 0.19 1.84
C LEU A 82 2.40 0.82 2.82
N SER A 83 2.68 0.81 4.12
CA SER A 83 1.84 1.43 5.15
C SER A 83 1.57 2.90 4.84
N SER A 84 2.61 3.66 4.48
CA SER A 84 2.46 5.07 4.08
C SER A 84 1.55 5.25 2.86
N LYS A 85 1.59 4.33 1.88
CA LYS A 85 0.70 4.38 0.70
C LYS A 85 -0.74 4.01 1.02
N ASP A 86 -0.95 3.07 1.93
CA ASP A 86 -2.29 2.73 2.40
C ASP A 86 -2.93 3.91 3.13
N GLU A 87 -2.16 4.64 3.96
CA GLU A 87 -2.61 5.87 4.60
C GLU A 87 -2.98 6.96 3.57
N GLU A 88 -2.16 7.14 2.53
CA GLU A 88 -2.47 8.08 1.43
C GLU A 88 -3.76 7.69 0.71
N ILE A 89 -3.99 6.40 0.43
CA ILE A 89 -5.23 5.92 -0.18
C ILE A 89 -6.44 6.25 0.70
N ILE A 90 -6.35 6.00 2.01
CA ILE A 90 -7.44 6.31 2.96
C ILE A 90 -7.74 7.82 2.95
N LYS A 91 -6.71 8.66 2.91
CA LYS A 91 -6.85 10.11 2.81
C LYS A 91 -7.59 10.53 1.54
N TYR A 92 -7.20 10.03 0.38
CA TYR A 92 -7.86 10.37 -0.89
C TYR A 92 -9.29 9.83 -0.97
N GLN A 93 -9.56 8.63 -0.45
CA GLN A 93 -10.91 8.08 -0.35
C GLN A 93 -11.81 8.95 0.55
N THR A 94 -11.28 9.45 1.66
CA THR A 94 -12.00 10.37 2.55
C THR A 94 -12.34 11.68 1.85
N LEU A 95 -11.38 12.27 1.11
CA LEU A 95 -11.63 13.48 0.32
C LEU A 95 -12.72 13.27 -0.74
N LEU A 96 -12.66 12.17 -1.48
CA LEU A 96 -13.70 11.81 -2.47
C LEU A 96 -15.09 11.68 -1.83
N LYS A 97 -15.18 11.09 -0.63
CA LYS A 97 -16.43 10.98 0.11
C LYS A 97 -16.96 12.36 0.49
N VAL A 98 -16.12 13.23 1.07
CA VAL A 98 -16.50 14.60 1.46
C VAL A 98 -16.99 15.40 0.25
N ASP A 99 -16.30 15.32 -0.88
CA ASP A 99 -16.69 16.03 -2.09
C ASP A 99 -18.03 15.52 -2.64
N ARG A 100 -18.26 14.21 -2.60
CA ARG A 100 -19.55 13.61 -2.99
C ARG A 100 -20.69 14.04 -2.07
N ASP A 101 -20.46 14.05 -0.76
CA ASP A 101 -21.48 14.43 0.22
C ASP A 101 -21.86 15.91 0.06
N LYS A 102 -20.87 16.79 -0.20
CA LYS A 102 -21.11 18.21 -0.54
C LYS A 102 -21.92 18.37 -1.83
N HIS A 103 -21.61 17.60 -2.86
CA HIS A 103 -22.38 17.59 -4.10
C HIS A 103 -23.84 17.17 -3.87
N SER A 104 -24.04 16.11 -3.07
CA SER A 104 -25.38 15.64 -2.75
C SER A 104 -26.18 16.68 -1.98
N LEU A 105 -25.55 17.37 -1.02
CA LEU A 105 -26.19 18.42 -0.24
C LEU A 105 -26.57 19.62 -1.13
N ALA A 106 -25.64 20.11 -1.95
CA ALA A 106 -25.91 21.23 -2.85
C ALA A 106 -27.02 20.91 -3.86
N ALA A 107 -27.06 19.69 -4.39
CA ALA A 107 -28.12 19.25 -5.29
C ALA A 107 -29.49 19.15 -4.59
N ALA A 108 -29.52 18.67 -3.35
CA ALA A 108 -30.74 18.61 -2.55
C ALA A 108 -31.29 20.00 -2.23
N SER A 109 -30.43 20.93 -1.80
CA SER A 109 -30.81 22.32 -1.55
C SER A 109 -31.38 22.99 -2.80
N LEU A 110 -30.73 22.80 -3.96
CA LEU A 110 -31.24 23.32 -5.23
C LEU A 110 -32.61 22.72 -5.60
N GLN A 111 -32.82 21.42 -5.37
CA GLN A 111 -34.13 20.81 -5.60
C GLN A 111 -35.22 21.35 -4.68
N GLU A 112 -34.89 21.65 -3.42
CA GLU A 112 -35.84 22.26 -2.48
C GLU A 112 -36.20 23.68 -2.90
N GLU A 113 -35.23 24.48 -3.32
CA GLU A 113 -35.46 25.83 -3.85
C GLU A 113 -36.38 25.79 -5.10
N LEU A 114 -36.07 24.93 -6.06
CA LEU A 114 -36.90 24.76 -7.26
C LEU A 114 -38.33 24.29 -6.93
N LYS A 115 -38.50 23.41 -5.95
CA LYS A 115 -39.83 22.98 -5.48
C LYS A 115 -40.57 24.13 -4.81
N ALA A 116 -39.91 24.90 -3.95
CA ALA A 116 -40.48 26.07 -3.28
C ALA A 116 -40.94 27.13 -4.28
N GLU A 117 -40.17 27.36 -5.34
CA GLU A 117 -40.48 28.33 -6.41
C GLU A 117 -41.56 27.83 -7.37
N SER A 118 -41.73 26.51 -7.52
CA SER A 118 -42.78 25.88 -8.34
C SER A 118 -44.17 25.79 -7.69
N LEU A 119 -44.28 26.06 -6.38
CA LEU A 119 -45.56 26.10 -5.68
C LEU A 119 -46.26 27.43 -6.02
N PRO A 120 -47.50 27.41 -6.59
CA PRO A 120 -48.21 28.64 -6.89
C PRO A 120 -48.41 29.41 -5.59
N SER A 121 -47.96 30.66 -5.55
CA SER A 121 -48.30 31.58 -4.47
C SER A 121 -49.82 31.61 -4.36
N GLY A 122 -50.36 30.91 -3.36
CA GLY A 122 -51.79 30.83 -3.10
C GLY A 122 -52.34 32.24 -3.05
N GLY A 123 -53.04 32.61 -4.13
CA GLY A 123 -53.71 33.87 -4.26
C GLY A 123 -54.66 34.00 -3.08
N LYS A 124 -54.42 35.03 -2.27
CA LYS A 124 -55.45 35.55 -1.37
C LYS A 124 -56.60 36.03 -2.25
N ALA A 125 -57.76 35.40 -2.13
CA ALA A 125 -59.06 35.98 -2.42
C ALA A 125 -60.06 35.35 -1.44
#